data_AF-A0AAV5TCY5-F1
#
_entry.id   AF-A0AAV5TCY5-F1
#
_cell.length_a   1.000
_cell.length_b   1.000
_cell.length_c   1.000
_cell.angle_alpha   90.00
_cell.angle_beta   90.00
_cell.angle_gamma   90.00
#
_symmetry.space_group_name_H-M   'P 1'
#
loop_
_entity.id
_entity.type
_entity.pdbx_description
1 polymer ?
#
loop_
_entity_poly.entity_id
_entity_poly.type
_entity_poly.pdbx_seq_one_letter_code
_entity_poly.pdbx_strand_id
1 'polypeptide(L)'
;VFTDKNIEDIKSVSWRLQTSTCESINALAWRYASKDLYFTRPGHEMRTQLTMIHWNYLKHTIADGTRPVVGKKSYNNPTSKRVVWRKVRKSMSHPWREDIKRLIYQVRARMVETPDTTERKRKAALAQKRVGTRQFCDFQFIF
;
A
#
# COMPACT_ATOMS: atom_id res chain seq x y z
N VAL A 1 20.61 17.56 -11.03
CA VAL A 1 20.03 17.16 -9.71
C VAL A 1 20.46 18.12 -8.60
N PHE A 2 21.62 18.78 -8.71
CA PHE A 2 21.95 19.98 -7.94
C PHE A 2 22.12 21.15 -8.92
N THR A 3 21.16 22.08 -8.91
CA THR A 3 21.25 23.36 -9.61
C THR A 3 21.48 24.45 -8.56
N ASP A 4 22.11 25.57 -8.91
CA ASP A 4 22.47 26.63 -7.95
C ASP A 4 21.26 27.11 -7.14
N LYS A 5 20.11 27.24 -7.81
CA LYS A 5 18.82 27.53 -7.17
C LYS A 5 18.40 26.49 -6.11
N ASN A 6 18.63 25.20 -6.36
CA ASN A 6 18.31 24.15 -5.39
C ASN A 6 19.24 24.22 -4.18
N ILE A 7 20.49 24.65 -4.37
CA ILE A 7 21.49 24.79 -3.29
C ILE A 7 21.13 25.98 -2.40
N GLU A 8 20.75 27.12 -2.99
CA GLU A 8 20.25 28.28 -2.23
C GLU A 8 18.95 27.96 -1.49
N ASP A 9 18.01 27.28 -2.14
CA ASP A 9 16.78 26.83 -1.50
C ASP A 9 17.11 25.93 -0.30
N ILE A 10 18.04 24.97 -0.43
CA ILE A 10 18.49 24.10 0.68
C ILE A 10 19.08 24.90 1.83
N LYS A 11 19.88 25.94 1.57
CA LYS A 11 20.46 26.82 2.60
C LYS A 11 19.41 27.64 3.35
N SER A 12 18.29 27.96 2.69
CA SER A 12 17.19 28.71 3.31
C SER A 12 16.28 27.86 4.21
N VAL A 13 16.37 26.52 4.10
CA VAL A 13 15.56 25.62 4.91
C VAL A 13 16.23 25.43 6.27
N SER A 14 15.59 25.94 7.33
CA SER A 14 15.96 25.60 8.71
C SER A 14 16.01 24.08 8.88
N TRP A 15 17.10 23.57 9.46
CA TRP A 15 17.29 22.14 9.73
C TRP A 15 16.16 21.54 10.59
N ARG A 16 15.45 22.37 11.37
CA ARG A 16 14.27 21.97 12.17
C ARG A 16 12.98 21.83 11.35
N LEU A 17 12.96 22.32 10.11
CA LEU A 17 11.75 22.50 9.29
C LEU A 17 11.89 21.88 7.89
N GLN A 18 12.75 20.87 7.71
CA GLN A 18 12.74 20.00 6.52
C GLN A 18 11.48 19.11 6.51
N THR A 19 10.32 19.74 6.36
CA THR A 19 9.02 19.11 6.46
C THR A 19 8.61 18.50 5.13
N SER A 20 8.78 19.19 4.00
CA SER A 20 8.09 18.77 2.77
C SER A 20 8.44 17.36 2.26
N THR A 21 9.71 16.95 2.30
CA THR A 21 10.14 15.64 1.78
C THR A 21 9.87 14.53 2.78
N CYS A 22 10.21 14.74 4.05
CA CYS A 22 9.95 13.80 5.13
C CYS A 22 8.45 13.59 5.36
N GLU A 23 7.63 14.65 5.33
CA GLU A 23 6.17 14.57 5.37
C GLU A 23 5.62 13.86 4.14
N SER A 24 6.17 14.11 2.94
CA SER A 24 5.75 13.40 1.73
C SER A 24 6.05 11.89 1.83
N ILE A 25 7.20 11.52 2.38
CA ILE A 25 7.58 10.11 2.63
C ILE A 25 6.69 9.50 3.71
N ASN A 26 6.43 10.20 4.81
CA ASN A 26 5.57 9.71 5.88
C ASN A 26 4.12 9.54 5.40
N ALA A 27 3.60 10.48 4.61
CA ALA A 27 2.29 10.36 3.98
C ALA A 27 2.19 9.16 3.01
N LEU A 28 3.31 8.77 2.38
CA LEU A 28 3.38 7.55 1.57
C LEU A 28 3.40 6.29 2.44
N ALA A 29 4.11 6.31 3.55
CA ALA A 29 4.23 5.18 4.46
C ALA A 29 2.88 4.73 5.05
N TRP A 30 1.96 5.68 5.27
CA TRP A 30 0.60 5.40 5.72
C TRP A 30 -0.18 4.46 4.79
N ARG A 31 0.23 4.32 3.52
CA ARG A 31 -0.47 3.46 2.56
C ARG A 31 -0.12 1.97 2.70
N TYR A 32 0.96 1.63 3.39
CA TYR A 32 1.52 0.27 3.40
C TYR A 32 1.33 -0.49 4.71
N ALA A 33 0.72 0.13 5.72
CA ALA A 33 0.40 -0.52 6.99
C ALA A 33 -1.07 -0.23 7.36
N SER A 34 -1.77 -1.25 7.87
CA SER A 34 -3.07 -1.05 8.53
C SER A 34 -2.87 -0.32 9.85
N LYS A 35 -3.94 0.31 10.37
CA LYS A 35 -3.90 1.03 11.65
C LYS A 35 -3.37 0.14 12.78
N ASP A 36 -3.81 -1.12 12.83
CA ASP A 36 -3.46 -2.08 13.89
C ASP A 36 -1.98 -2.46 13.87
N LEU A 37 -1.38 -2.54 12.68
CA LEU A 37 0.02 -2.91 12.52
C LEU A 37 0.94 -1.70 12.44
N TYR A 38 0.40 -0.48 12.42
CA TYR A 38 1.17 0.73 12.18
C TYR A 38 2.24 0.98 13.25
N PHE A 39 1.98 0.70 14.52
CA PHE A 39 2.98 0.90 15.58
C PHE A 39 3.77 -0.37 15.92
N THR A 40 3.51 -1.47 15.23
CA THR A 40 4.25 -2.72 15.42
C THR A 40 5.58 -2.70 14.69
N ARG A 41 6.59 -3.38 15.25
CA ARG A 41 7.89 -3.57 14.60
C ARG A 41 7.80 -4.19 13.20
N PRO A 42 7.08 -5.31 12.98
CA PRO A 42 6.95 -5.88 11.62
C PRO A 42 6.25 -4.91 10.65
N GLY A 43 5.24 -4.16 11.11
CA GLY A 43 4.59 -3.13 10.30
C GLY A 43 5.52 -1.94 9.98
N HIS A 44 6.46 -1.62 10.87
CA HIS A 44 7.50 -0.61 10.64
C HIS A 44 8.52 -1.03 9.59
N GLU A 45 9.02 -2.25 9.66
CA GLU A 45 9.98 -2.77 8.70
C GLU A 45 9.37 -2.82 7.29
N MET A 46 8.18 -3.42 7.18
CA MET A 46 7.45 -3.54 5.90
C MET A 46 7.14 -2.18 5.28
N ARG A 47 6.59 -1.23 6.06
CA ARG A 47 6.25 0.10 5.50
C ARG A 47 7.49 0.83 5.04
N THR A 48 8.60 0.73 5.76
CA THR A 48 9.82 1.47 5.44
C THR A 48 10.39 0.97 4.12
N GLN A 49 10.52 -0.35 3.96
CA GLN A 49 11.01 -0.96 2.72
C GLN A 49 10.14 -0.62 1.51
N LEU A 50 8.81 -0.82 1.60
CA LEU A 50 7.89 -0.53 0.50
C LEU A 50 7.81 0.97 0.17
N THR A 51 7.92 1.83 1.18
CA THR A 51 7.97 3.28 0.97
C THR A 51 9.22 3.69 0.23
N MET A 52 10.37 3.11 0.55
CA MET A 52 11.62 3.40 -0.16
C MET A 52 11.58 2.93 -1.62
N ILE A 53 11.08 1.71 -1.89
CA ILE A 53 10.89 1.20 -3.25
C ILE A 53 9.99 2.16 -4.06
N HIS A 54 8.86 2.56 -3.46
CA HIS A 54 7.97 3.52 -4.10
C HIS A 54 8.65 4.86 -4.38
N TRP A 55 9.35 5.39 -3.39
CA TRP A 55 10.01 6.68 -3.50
C TRP A 55 11.05 6.69 -4.61
N ASN A 56 11.83 5.61 -4.73
CA ASN A 56 12.81 5.45 -5.79
C ASN A 56 12.15 5.33 -7.16
N TYR A 57 11.05 4.59 -7.27
CA TYR A 57 10.28 4.50 -8.51
C TYR A 57 9.72 5.87 -8.95
N LEU A 58 9.24 6.68 -8.01
CA LEU A 58 8.78 8.05 -8.30
C LEU A 58 9.92 8.94 -8.80
N LYS A 59 11.13 8.79 -8.26
CA LYS A 59 12.31 9.53 -8.76
C LYS A 59 12.72 9.07 -10.16
N HIS A 60 12.72 7.76 -10.40
CA HIS A 60 13.05 7.19 -11.71
C HIS A 60 12.10 7.70 -12.80
N THR A 61 10.80 7.61 -12.58
CA THR A 61 9.79 8.10 -13.53
C THR A 61 9.82 9.62 -13.77
N ILE A 62 10.38 10.37 -12.81
CA ILE A 62 10.65 11.80 -12.99
C ILE A 62 11.86 11.99 -13.91
N ALA A 63 12.91 11.17 -13.77
CA ALA A 63 14.10 11.23 -14.60
C ALA A 63 13.82 10.77 -16.04
N ASP A 64 13.02 9.72 -16.22
CA ASP A 64 12.62 9.21 -17.55
C ASP A 64 11.65 10.14 -18.29
N GLY A 65 11.10 11.15 -17.62
CA GLY A 65 10.11 12.07 -18.19
C GLY A 65 8.69 11.49 -18.33
N THR A 66 8.47 10.21 -18.00
CA THR A 66 7.15 9.54 -18.02
C THR A 66 6.12 10.23 -17.13
N ARG A 67 6.57 11.02 -16.14
CA ARG A 67 5.73 11.81 -15.24
C ARG A 67 5.88 13.34 -15.47
N PRO A 68 5.22 13.90 -16.50
CA PRO A 68 5.28 15.33 -16.78
C PRO A 68 4.56 16.16 -15.70
N VAL A 69 4.88 17.45 -15.68
CA VAL A 69 4.23 18.45 -14.83
C VAL A 69 2.93 18.86 -15.50
N VAL A 70 1.80 18.62 -14.83
CA VAL A 70 0.44 18.88 -15.35
C VAL A 70 -0.05 20.26 -14.91
N GLY A 71 0.46 20.79 -13.81
CA GLY A 71 0.06 22.11 -13.34
C GLY A 71 0.94 22.66 -12.22
N LYS A 72 0.51 23.77 -11.64
CA LYS A 72 1.13 24.37 -10.46
C LYS A 72 0.04 24.57 -9.42
N LYS A 73 0.31 24.19 -8.17
CA LYS A 73 -0.55 24.48 -7.02
C LYS A 73 0.21 25.40 -6.08
N SER A 74 -0.38 26.54 -5.75
CA SER A 74 0.13 27.42 -4.71
C SER A 74 -0.19 26.84 -3.34
N TYR A 75 0.72 27.06 -2.39
CA TYR A 75 0.44 26.93 -0.98
C TYR A 75 1.11 28.09 -0.26
N ASN A 76 0.46 28.59 0.79
CA ASN A 76 1.08 29.59 1.64
C ASN A 76 2.05 28.88 2.58
N ASN A 77 3.34 29.21 2.51
CA ASN A 77 4.30 28.67 3.47
C ASN A 77 4.25 29.54 4.74
N PRO A 78 3.72 29.03 5.87
CA PRO A 78 3.63 29.80 7.10
C PRO A 78 5.01 30.22 7.64
N THR A 79 6.07 29.47 7.32
CA THR A 79 7.43 29.77 7.78
C THR A 79 8.03 30.96 7.04
N SER A 80 8.00 30.96 5.71
CA SER A 80 8.59 32.05 4.93
C SER A 80 7.62 33.21 4.67
N LYS A 81 6.34 33.08 5.08
CA LYS A 81 5.24 34.00 4.80
C LYS A 81 5.14 34.36 3.31
N ARG A 82 5.46 33.39 2.45
CA ARG A 82 5.47 33.54 0.99
C ARG A 82 4.60 32.48 0.37
N VAL A 83 3.94 32.85 -0.74
CA VAL A 83 3.23 31.92 -1.60
C VAL A 83 4.25 31.13 -2.41
N VAL A 84 4.33 29.83 -2.14
CA VAL A 84 5.22 28.90 -2.85
C VAL A 84 4.41 28.13 -3.87
N TRP A 85 4.94 28.04 -5.09
CA TRP A 85 4.32 27.32 -6.19
C TRP A 85 4.93 25.92 -6.34
N ARG A 86 4.14 24.88 -6.09
CA ARG A 86 4.58 23.49 -6.27
C ARG A 86 4.14 22.97 -7.62
N LYS A 87 5.07 22.38 -8.37
CA LYS A 87 4.77 21.67 -9.62
C LYS A 87 3.94 20.41 -9.30
N VAL A 88 2.70 20.38 -9.78
CA VAL A 88 1.81 19.23 -9.70
C VAL A 88 2.12 18.34 -10.89
N ARG A 89 2.48 17.10 -10.62
CA ARG A 89 2.80 16.09 -11.63
C ARG A 89 1.65 15.11 -11.78
N LYS A 90 1.51 14.52 -12.97
CA LYS A 90 0.48 13.52 -13.29
C LYS A 90 0.38 12.45 -12.18
N SER A 91 -0.84 12.08 -11.79
CA SER A 91 -1.05 10.92 -10.92
C SER A 91 -0.58 9.66 -11.65
N MET A 92 0.03 8.73 -10.92
CA MET A 92 0.55 7.50 -11.50
C MET A 92 -0.13 6.32 -10.84
N SER A 93 -0.68 5.43 -11.68
CA SER A 93 -1.02 4.09 -11.25
C SER A 93 0.27 3.26 -11.25
N HIS A 94 0.48 2.48 -10.20
CA HIS A 94 1.68 1.66 -10.05
C HIS A 94 1.28 0.19 -10.18
N PRO A 95 1.48 -0.44 -11.36
CA PRO A 95 1.03 -1.81 -11.61
C PRO A 95 1.56 -2.80 -10.56
N TRP A 96 2.85 -2.66 -10.23
CA TRP A 96 3.52 -3.48 -9.22
C TRP A 96 2.87 -3.44 -7.83
N ARG A 97 2.14 -2.36 -7.48
CA ARG A 97 1.40 -2.33 -6.20
C ARG A 97 0.23 -3.28 -6.21
N GLU A 98 -0.50 -3.32 -7.33
CA GLU A 98 -1.64 -4.23 -7.46
C GLU A 98 -1.14 -5.67 -7.47
N ASP A 99 0.03 -5.93 -8.03
CA ASP A 99 0.68 -7.24 -7.96
C ASP A 99 1.09 -7.60 -6.53
N ILE A 100 1.68 -6.67 -5.77
CA ILE A 100 2.00 -6.90 -4.35
C ILE A 100 0.72 -7.18 -3.54
N LYS A 101 -0.35 -6.40 -3.73
CA LYS A 101 -1.63 -6.67 -3.07
C LYS A 101 -2.14 -8.06 -3.41
N ARG A 102 -2.14 -8.43 -4.70
CA ARG A 102 -2.58 -9.74 -5.18
C ARG A 102 -1.78 -10.87 -4.54
N LEU A 103 -0.45 -10.75 -4.49
CA LEU A 103 0.44 -11.71 -3.84
C LEU A 103 0.13 -11.84 -2.34
N ILE A 104 -0.07 -10.72 -1.64
CA ILE A 104 -0.44 -10.73 -0.21
C ILE A 104 -1.77 -11.46 0.00
N TYR A 105 -2.77 -11.22 -0.85
CA TYR A 105 -4.05 -11.94 -0.78
C TYR A 105 -3.88 -13.45 -1.00
N GLN A 106 -3.06 -13.84 -1.99
CA GLN A 106 -2.78 -15.25 -2.25
C GLN A 106 -2.05 -15.93 -1.08
N VAL A 107 -1.06 -15.26 -0.48
CA VAL A 107 -0.34 -15.77 0.70
C VAL A 107 -1.28 -15.91 1.90
N ARG A 108 -2.15 -14.92 2.14
CA ARG A 108 -3.17 -15.01 3.20
C ARG A 108 -4.16 -16.14 2.95
N ALA A 109 -4.65 -16.31 1.73
CA ALA A 109 -5.54 -17.43 1.39
C ALA A 109 -4.87 -18.77 1.70
N ARG A 110 -3.60 -18.95 1.31
CA ARG A 110 -2.81 -20.15 1.62
C ARG A 110 -2.58 -20.35 3.12
N MET A 111 -2.34 -19.29 3.89
CA MET A 111 -2.18 -19.39 5.35
C MET A 111 -3.48 -19.77 6.06
N VAL A 112 -4.64 -19.42 5.52
CA VAL A 112 -5.95 -19.85 6.03
C VAL A 112 -6.24 -21.31 5.65
N GLU A 113 -5.71 -21.77 4.52
CA GLU A 113 -5.74 -23.16 4.05
C GLU A 113 -4.57 -23.98 4.63
N THR A 114 -4.56 -24.14 5.95
CA THR A 114 -3.69 -25.15 6.58
C THR A 114 -4.24 -26.56 6.31
N PRO A 115 -3.40 -27.61 6.35
CA PRO A 115 -3.87 -28.99 6.17
C PRO A 115 -5.02 -29.35 7.14
N ASP A 116 -5.01 -28.82 8.38
CA ASP A 116 -6.10 -29.00 9.35
C ASP A 116 -7.41 -28.31 8.91
N THR A 117 -7.38 -27.06 8.44
CA THR A 117 -8.62 -26.41 7.96
C THR A 117 -9.17 -27.07 6.69
N THR A 118 -8.28 -27.61 5.86
CA THR A 118 -8.64 -28.36 4.65
C THR A 118 -9.29 -29.70 5.00
N GLU A 119 -8.76 -30.40 5.99
CA GLU A 119 -9.31 -31.66 6.49
C GLU A 119 -10.67 -31.45 7.19
N ARG A 120 -10.82 -30.37 7.98
CA ARG A 120 -12.11 -29.98 8.57
C ARG A 120 -13.16 -29.65 7.53
N LYS A 121 -12.80 -28.91 6.48
CA LYS A 121 -13.71 -28.64 5.33
C LYS A 121 -14.11 -29.92 4.62
N ARG A 122 -13.18 -30.87 4.42
CA ARG A 122 -13.49 -32.20 3.84
C ARG A 122 -14.43 -33.01 4.72
N LYS A 123 -14.19 -33.06 6.04
CA LYS A 123 -15.07 -33.75 7.00
C LYS A 123 -16.47 -33.12 7.05
N ALA A 124 -16.57 -31.80 7.04
CA ALA A 124 -17.84 -31.08 6.98
C ALA A 124 -18.62 -31.34 5.67
N ALA A 125 -17.93 -31.37 4.53
CA ALA A 125 -18.55 -31.70 3.24
C ALA A 125 -19.03 -33.16 3.17
N LEU A 126 -18.27 -34.10 3.75
CA LEU A 126 -18.69 -35.51 3.91
C LEU A 126 -19.91 -35.65 4.83
N ALA A 127 -19.96 -34.88 5.92
CA ALA A 127 -21.12 -34.85 6.82
C ALA A 127 -22.37 -34.32 6.12
N GLN A 128 -22.27 -33.23 5.36
CA GLN A 128 -23.39 -32.69 4.57
C GLN A 128 -23.87 -33.65 3.49
N LYS A 129 -22.95 -34.35 2.80
CA LYS A 129 -23.33 -35.42 1.85
C LYS A 129 -24.10 -36.56 2.53
N ARG A 130 -23.68 -36.97 3.74
CA ARG A 130 -24.37 -38.01 4.54
C ARG A 130 -25.75 -37.57 5.01
N VAL A 131 -25.92 -36.30 5.37
CA VAL A 131 -27.24 -35.74 5.73
C VAL A 131 -28.17 -35.68 4.51
N GLY A 132 -27.66 -35.28 3.34
CA GLY A 132 -28.43 -35.29 2.09
C GLY A 132 -28.82 -36.70 1.61
N THR A 133 -27.98 -37.71 1.86
CA THR A 133 -28.32 -39.11 1.55
C THR A 133 -29.31 -39.70 2.54
N ARG A 134 -29.23 -39.33 3.83
CA ARG A 134 -30.27 -39.72 4.82
C ARG A 134 -31.64 -39.13 4.49
N GLN A 135 -31.71 -37.85 4.09
CA GLN A 135 -32.96 -37.23 3.65
C GLN A 135 -33.57 -37.92 2.42
N PHE A 136 -32.75 -38.51 1.53
CA PHE A 136 -33.23 -39.30 0.40
C PHE A 136 -33.75 -40.69 0.81
N CYS A 137 -33.13 -41.34 1.81
CA CYS A 137 -33.58 -42.64 2.31
C CYS A 137 -34.87 -42.54 3.14
N ASP A 138 -35.06 -41.45 3.89
CA ASP A 138 -36.29 -41.23 4.68
C ASP A 138 -37.51 -40.98 3.77
N PHE A 139 -37.32 -40.54 2.53
CA PHE A 139 -38.38 -40.39 1.53
C PHE A 139 -38.76 -41.68 0.79
N GLN A 140 -37.92 -42.73 0.84
CA GLN A 140 -38.20 -44.03 0.19
C GLN A 140 -38.95 -45.02 1.10
N PHE A 141 -39.16 -44.69 2.37
CA PHE A 141 -39.87 -45.54 3.35
C PHE A 141 -41.31 -45.09 3.67
N ILE A 142 -41.85 -44.13 2.91
CA ILE A 142 -43.24 -43.69 3.00
C ILE A 142 -43.93 -43.93 1.65
N PHE A 143 -44.08 -45.20 1.25
CA PHE A 143 -45.06 -45.68 0.26
C PHE A 143 -45.37 -47.15 0.53
#